data_AF-A0A9R0ZRY4-F1
#
_entry.id   AF-A0A9R0ZRY4-F1
#
_cell.length_a   1.000
_cell.length_b   1.000
_cell.length_c   1.000
_cell.angle_alpha   90.00
_cell.angle_beta   90.00
_cell.angle_gamma   90.00
#
_symmetry.space_group_name_H-M   'P 1'
#
loop_
_entity.id
_entity.type
_entity.pdbx_description
1 polymer ?
#
loop_
_entity_poly.entity_id
_entity_poly.type
_entity_poly.pdbx_seq_one_letter_code
_entity_poly.pdbx_strand_id
1 'polypeptide(L)'
;MLNGFGRMPLVNNNTYLELAKRDFNRCQVQHQLEWHGLQKWFTENGLEIFGATLRDVLRVYFLAAACIFEPSRAIERLAWAKVSVLANIITKYLRSNFLGNEMMERFMHGGIYEGNSNISWRKGDAKEDILVGALEQLIDLLAQEALPVGEGPTYINNLLRCAWIEWMMQQKNREDDTCISGVVQAGPCMVHDKQTCLLLVKIIEICGGRSGEASSMINTMDGFWFIQLASSICDNLHHKMLLSEDTKRSEATMSHLDEKIEAGMQQLTQNVLRAHGDGASSEPKRTLLSVVRSCYYAANCPPHVFDGHVSKVIFEHVF
;
A
#
# COMPACT_ATOMS: atom_id res chain seq x y z
N MET A 1 -40.71 -43.58 -12.63
CA MET A 1 -39.52 -43.16 -11.86
C MET A 1 -39.55 -41.65 -11.75
N LEU A 2 -39.85 -41.12 -10.57
CA LEU A 2 -39.78 -39.68 -10.30
C LEU A 2 -38.34 -39.35 -9.93
N ASN A 3 -37.58 -38.74 -10.85
CA ASN A 3 -36.34 -38.06 -10.51
C ASN A 3 -36.70 -36.81 -9.70
N GLY A 4 -36.79 -36.96 -8.39
CA GLY A 4 -37.04 -35.83 -7.48
C GLY A 4 -35.86 -34.87 -7.49
N PHE A 5 -36.11 -33.58 -7.68
CA PHE A 5 -35.13 -32.52 -7.48
C PHE A 5 -34.63 -32.56 -6.02
N GLY A 6 -33.44 -33.11 -5.79
CA GLY A 6 -32.79 -33.10 -4.47
C GLY A 6 -32.22 -31.71 -4.17
N ARG A 7 -32.50 -31.15 -2.99
CA ARG A 7 -31.75 -29.99 -2.46
C ARG A 7 -30.48 -30.48 -1.76
N MET A 8 -29.41 -29.69 -1.81
CA MET A 8 -28.14 -29.92 -1.10
C MET A 8 -28.04 -28.99 0.12
N PRO A 9 -28.50 -29.40 1.33
CA PRO A 9 -28.72 -28.46 2.45
C PRO A 9 -27.45 -27.90 3.10
N LEU A 10 -26.30 -28.55 2.87
CA LEU A 10 -24.99 -28.06 3.31
C LEU A 10 -24.33 -27.12 2.29
N VAL A 11 -24.88 -27.03 1.07
CA VAL A 11 -24.39 -26.15 0.01
C VAL A 11 -25.34 -24.96 -0.15
N ASN A 12 -26.64 -25.21 -0.26
CA ASN A 12 -27.69 -24.20 -0.33
C ASN A 12 -28.31 -24.01 1.05
N ASN A 13 -27.63 -23.22 1.89
CA ASN A 13 -27.97 -23.04 3.30
C ASN A 13 -28.25 -21.57 3.64
N ASN A 14 -29.48 -21.25 4.03
CA ASN A 14 -29.86 -19.88 4.38
C ASN A 14 -29.15 -19.37 5.64
N THR A 15 -28.79 -20.24 6.58
CA THR A 15 -28.03 -19.84 7.78
C THR A 15 -26.63 -19.34 7.41
N TYR A 16 -25.95 -19.99 6.45
CA TYR A 16 -24.65 -19.52 5.96
C TYR A 16 -24.77 -18.20 5.23
N LEU A 17 -25.81 -18.03 4.41
CA LEU A 17 -26.08 -16.77 3.72
C LEU A 17 -26.32 -15.63 4.72
N GLU A 18 -27.19 -15.82 5.71
CA GLU A 18 -27.49 -14.80 6.71
C GLU A 18 -26.29 -14.47 7.60
N LEU A 19 -25.45 -15.47 7.93
CA LEU A 19 -24.21 -15.22 8.64
C LEU A 19 -23.24 -14.37 7.80
N ALA A 20 -23.06 -14.72 6.52
CA ALA A 20 -22.19 -13.98 5.61
C ALA A 20 -22.64 -12.52 5.42
N LYS A 21 -23.95 -12.27 5.29
CA LYS A 21 -24.49 -10.91 5.22
C LYS A 21 -24.18 -10.10 6.47
N ARG A 22 -24.39 -10.69 7.66
CA ARG A 22 -24.16 -10.02 8.95
C ARG A 22 -22.67 -9.72 9.16
N ASP A 23 -21.80 -10.67 8.82
CA ASP A 23 -20.35 -10.48 8.93
C ASP A 23 -19.85 -9.40 7.97
N PHE A 24 -20.27 -9.45 6.71
CA PHE A 24 -19.95 -8.42 5.71
C PHE A 24 -20.39 -7.02 6.18
N ASN A 25 -21.65 -6.87 6.59
CA ASN A 25 -22.19 -5.59 7.06
C ASN A 25 -21.47 -5.07 8.32
N ARG A 26 -21.01 -5.97 9.21
CA ARG A 26 -20.23 -5.60 10.38
C ARG A 26 -18.86 -5.02 9.99
N CYS A 27 -18.16 -5.68 9.07
CA CYS A 27 -16.90 -5.17 8.52
C CYS A 27 -17.12 -3.83 7.81
N GLN A 28 -18.20 -3.70 7.02
CA GLN A 28 -18.53 -2.49 6.29
C GLN A 28 -18.75 -1.28 7.22
N VAL A 29 -19.50 -1.44 8.32
CA VAL A 29 -19.70 -0.35 9.31
C VAL A 29 -18.36 0.10 9.90
N GLN A 30 -17.47 -0.85 10.22
CA GLN A 30 -16.12 -0.52 10.69
C GLN A 30 -15.33 0.25 9.62
N HIS A 31 -15.42 -0.17 8.35
CA HIS A 31 -14.72 0.50 7.26
C HIS A 31 -15.22 1.92 7.01
N GLN A 32 -16.52 2.18 7.21
CA GLN A 32 -17.09 3.53 7.11
C GLN A 32 -16.58 4.47 8.22
N LEU A 33 -16.45 3.97 9.46
CA LEU A 33 -15.89 4.74 10.58
C LEU A 33 -14.41 5.07 10.34
N GLU A 34 -13.65 4.09 9.85
CA GLU A 34 -12.24 4.27 9.49
C GLU A 34 -12.06 5.25 8.34
N TRP A 35 -12.91 5.17 7.32
CA TRP A 35 -12.92 6.12 6.22
C TRP A 35 -13.15 7.55 6.74
N HIS A 36 -14.13 7.75 7.63
CA HIS A 36 -14.36 9.06 8.26
C HIS A 36 -13.12 9.58 9.01
N GLY A 37 -12.46 8.72 9.79
CA GLY A 37 -11.21 9.06 10.48
C GLY A 37 -10.07 9.40 9.50
N LEU A 38 -9.97 8.68 8.39
CA LEU A 38 -8.95 8.92 7.36
C LEU A 38 -9.16 10.25 6.63
N GLN A 39 -10.42 10.61 6.32
CA GLN A 39 -10.76 11.93 5.77
C GLN A 39 -10.29 13.05 6.69
N LYS A 40 -10.61 12.93 7.99
CA LYS A 40 -10.22 13.91 9.00
C LYS A 40 -8.70 14.04 9.09
N TRP A 41 -7.99 12.91 9.20
CA TRP A 41 -6.52 12.89 9.22
C TRP A 41 -5.90 13.57 7.99
N PHE A 42 -6.46 13.33 6.80
CA PHE A 42 -5.95 13.90 5.55
C PHE A 42 -6.11 15.43 5.50
N THR A 43 -7.28 15.95 5.88
CA THR A 43 -7.57 17.39 5.90
C THR A 43 -6.82 18.11 7.03
N GLU A 44 -6.74 17.53 8.24
CA GLU A 44 -6.04 18.14 9.37
C GLU A 44 -4.54 18.27 9.15
N ASN A 45 -3.94 17.36 8.38
CA ASN A 45 -2.53 17.45 7.96
C ASN A 45 -2.31 18.36 6.75
N GLY A 46 -3.36 19.02 6.21
CA GLY A 46 -3.23 19.94 5.08
C GLY A 46 -2.72 19.27 3.79
N LEU A 47 -2.89 17.96 3.64
CA LEU A 47 -2.32 17.19 2.52
C LEU A 47 -2.98 17.51 1.16
N GLU A 48 -4.14 18.19 1.18
CA GLU A 48 -4.85 18.68 0.00
C GLU A 48 -4.00 19.64 -0.86
N ILE A 49 -3.07 20.38 -0.25
CA ILE A 49 -2.23 21.36 -0.96
C ILE A 49 -1.27 20.72 -1.98
N PHE A 50 -1.08 19.40 -1.90
CA PHE A 50 -0.24 18.62 -2.83
C PHE A 50 -1.04 18.07 -4.03
N GLY A 51 -2.33 18.41 -4.10
CA GLY A 51 -3.22 18.05 -5.20
C GLY A 51 -3.72 16.61 -5.16
N ALA A 52 -3.66 15.94 -4.01
CA ALA A 52 -4.39 14.71 -3.77
C ALA A 52 -5.84 15.05 -3.38
N THR A 53 -6.81 14.28 -3.86
CA THR A 53 -8.24 14.47 -3.53
C THR A 53 -8.73 13.43 -2.53
N LEU A 54 -9.81 13.73 -1.79
CA LEU A 54 -10.47 12.72 -0.95
C LEU A 54 -10.92 11.48 -1.74
N ARG A 55 -11.23 11.62 -3.04
CA ARG A 55 -11.54 10.47 -3.89
C ARG A 55 -10.34 9.56 -4.09
N ASP A 56 -9.14 10.11 -4.23
CA ASP A 56 -7.90 9.33 -4.33
C ASP A 56 -7.59 8.61 -3.02
N VAL A 57 -7.78 9.29 -1.88
CA VAL A 57 -7.61 8.70 -0.54
C VAL A 57 -8.61 7.57 -0.31
N LEU A 58 -9.88 7.75 -0.69
CA LEU A 58 -10.93 6.71 -0.60
C LEU A 58 -10.58 5.48 -1.43
N ARG A 59 -10.07 5.71 -2.63
CA ARG A 59 -9.66 4.66 -3.56
C ARG A 59 -8.50 3.82 -3.00
N VAL A 60 -7.51 4.47 -2.39
CA VAL A 60 -6.42 3.79 -1.68
C VAL A 60 -6.94 3.03 -0.47
N TYR A 61 -7.79 3.65 0.33
CA TYR A 61 -8.40 2.99 1.48
C TYR A 61 -9.19 1.75 1.07
N PHE A 62 -9.97 1.83 -0.01
CA PHE A 62 -10.69 0.69 -0.57
C PHE A 62 -9.74 -0.45 -0.96
N LEU A 63 -8.60 -0.18 -1.59
CA LEU A 63 -7.63 -1.23 -1.92
C LEU A 63 -7.10 -1.94 -0.67
N ALA A 64 -6.76 -1.16 0.37
CA ALA A 64 -6.31 -1.72 1.65
C ALA A 64 -7.44 -2.54 2.32
N ALA A 65 -8.67 -2.00 2.35
CA ALA A 65 -9.84 -2.64 2.95
C ALA A 65 -10.28 -3.91 2.24
N ALA A 66 -10.15 -3.96 0.91
CA ALA A 66 -10.45 -5.16 0.13
C ALA A 66 -9.42 -6.28 0.34
N CYS A 67 -8.18 -5.95 0.74
CA CYS A 67 -7.12 -6.92 1.01
C CYS A 67 -7.02 -7.36 2.47
N ILE A 68 -7.23 -6.43 3.41
CA ILE A 68 -7.18 -6.66 4.86
C ILE A 68 -8.53 -6.20 5.42
N PHE A 69 -9.57 -7.00 5.28
CA PHE A 69 -10.93 -6.59 5.62
C PHE A 69 -11.28 -6.82 7.09
N GLU A 70 -10.53 -7.68 7.78
CA GLU A 70 -10.86 -8.13 9.13
C GLU A 70 -10.84 -6.95 10.13
N PRO A 71 -11.84 -6.83 11.02
CA PRO A 71 -11.87 -5.76 12.03
C PRO A 71 -10.66 -5.80 12.98
N SER A 72 -10.13 -6.98 13.28
CA SER A 72 -8.95 -7.15 14.14
C SER A 72 -7.65 -6.59 13.53
N ARG A 73 -7.62 -6.35 12.22
CA ARG A 73 -6.45 -5.87 11.48
C ARG A 73 -6.60 -4.42 11.02
N ALA A 74 -7.41 -3.64 11.72
CA ALA A 74 -7.67 -2.23 11.40
C ALA A 74 -6.40 -1.38 11.34
N ILE A 75 -5.46 -1.60 12.27
CA ILE A 75 -4.19 -0.86 12.33
C ILE A 75 -3.37 -1.10 11.05
N GLU A 76 -3.23 -2.35 10.62
CA GLU A 76 -2.51 -2.73 9.39
C GLU A 76 -3.14 -2.09 8.15
N ARG A 77 -4.48 -2.13 8.06
CA ARG A 77 -5.24 -1.53 6.96
C ARG A 77 -5.11 0.00 6.91
N LEU A 78 -5.22 0.68 8.05
CA LEU A 78 -5.08 2.13 8.14
C LEU A 78 -3.62 2.56 7.88
N ALA A 79 -2.65 1.78 8.36
CA ALA A 79 -1.23 2.00 8.08
C ALA A 79 -0.97 1.93 6.58
N TRP A 80 -1.45 0.88 5.91
CA TRP A 80 -1.37 0.78 4.45
C TRP A 80 -1.94 2.05 3.79
N ALA A 81 -3.18 2.42 4.11
CA ALA A 81 -3.83 3.55 3.44
C ALA A 81 -3.07 4.88 3.63
N LYS A 82 -2.68 5.21 4.87
CA LYS A 82 -1.97 6.46 5.19
C LYS A 82 -0.57 6.49 4.57
N VAL A 83 0.17 5.37 4.60
CA VAL A 83 1.50 5.25 3.99
C VAL A 83 1.42 5.40 2.49
N SER A 84 0.47 4.74 1.82
CA SER A 84 0.27 4.86 0.37
C SER A 84 0.01 6.33 -0.04
N VAL A 85 -0.80 7.06 0.74
CA VAL A 85 -1.09 8.48 0.48
C VAL A 85 0.17 9.33 0.64
N LEU A 86 0.87 9.22 1.78
CA LEU A 86 2.10 10.02 2.01
C LEU A 86 3.21 9.66 1.03
N ALA A 87 3.46 8.38 0.76
CA ALA A 87 4.50 7.95 -0.17
C ALA A 87 4.25 8.50 -1.58
N ASN A 88 2.99 8.53 -2.04
CA ASN A 88 2.62 9.12 -3.32
C ASN A 88 2.82 10.64 -3.33
N ILE A 89 2.38 11.35 -2.29
CA ILE A 89 2.56 12.79 -2.16
C ILE A 89 4.04 13.16 -2.14
N ILE A 90 4.84 12.45 -1.33
CA ILE A 90 6.28 12.66 -1.22
C ILE A 90 6.95 12.39 -2.56
N THR A 91 6.63 11.28 -3.24
CA THR A 91 7.20 10.97 -4.56
C THR A 91 6.90 12.06 -5.58
N LYS A 92 5.65 12.57 -5.61
CA LYS A 92 5.26 13.68 -6.48
C LYS A 92 6.01 14.97 -6.12
N TYR A 93 6.15 15.26 -4.82
CA TYR A 93 6.87 16.43 -4.33
C TYR A 93 8.34 16.40 -4.76
N LEU A 94 9.04 15.27 -4.51
CA LEU A 94 10.43 15.06 -4.89
C LEU A 94 10.65 15.25 -6.40
N ARG A 95 9.79 14.67 -7.25
CA ARG A 95 9.89 14.84 -8.71
C ARG A 95 9.64 16.27 -9.20
N SER A 96 8.84 17.04 -8.48
CA SER A 96 8.43 18.40 -8.89
C SER A 96 9.41 19.49 -8.44
N ASN A 97 10.16 19.25 -7.38
CA ASN A 97 11.02 20.24 -6.75
C ASN A 97 12.47 19.71 -6.69
N PHE A 98 13.40 20.39 -7.36
CA PHE A 98 14.85 20.18 -7.20
C PHE A 98 15.34 20.35 -5.73
N LEU A 99 14.49 20.86 -4.85
CA LEU A 99 14.69 21.03 -3.39
C LEU A 99 14.29 19.79 -2.56
N GLY A 100 13.82 18.71 -3.17
CA GLY A 100 13.42 17.48 -2.46
C GLY A 100 14.48 16.88 -1.53
N ASN A 101 15.76 17.19 -1.79
CA ASN A 101 16.89 16.82 -0.95
C ASN A 101 16.82 17.44 0.46
N GLU A 102 16.35 18.68 0.62
CA GLU A 102 16.31 19.37 1.92
C GLU A 102 15.28 18.74 2.87
N MET A 103 14.09 18.40 2.37
CA MET A 103 13.06 17.71 3.17
C MET A 103 13.55 16.36 3.70
N MET A 104 14.20 15.58 2.83
CA MET A 104 14.72 14.26 3.17
C MET A 104 15.85 14.38 4.21
N GLU A 105 16.77 15.34 4.04
CA GLU A 105 17.82 15.63 5.03
C GLU A 105 17.21 16.04 6.38
N ARG A 106 16.22 16.93 6.39
CA ARG A 106 15.52 17.35 7.62
C ARG A 106 14.89 16.16 8.35
N PHE A 107 14.19 15.29 7.63
CA PHE A 107 13.58 14.10 8.22
C PHE A 107 14.63 13.10 8.77
N MET A 108 15.72 12.86 8.02
CA MET A 108 16.81 11.97 8.46
C MET A 108 17.52 12.50 9.72
N HIS A 109 17.68 13.82 9.84
CA HIS A 109 18.40 14.44 10.96
C HIS A 109 17.55 14.65 12.22
N GLY A 110 16.23 14.79 12.10
CA GLY A 110 15.32 14.99 13.23
C GLY A 110 15.11 13.76 14.13
N GLY A 111 15.67 12.59 13.81
CA GLY A 111 15.35 11.34 14.52
C GLY A 111 16.49 10.52 15.12
N ILE A 112 17.68 10.56 14.53
CA ILE A 112 18.77 9.64 14.90
C ILE A 112 19.87 10.35 15.71
N TYR A 113 19.92 11.70 15.68
CA TYR A 113 21.00 12.50 16.23
C TYR A 113 20.51 13.64 17.15
N GLU A 114 19.50 13.40 17.99
CA GLU A 114 19.06 14.35 19.02
C GLU A 114 20.08 14.56 20.16
N GLY A 115 21.24 13.90 20.08
CA GLY A 115 22.40 14.24 20.88
C GLY A 115 23.32 15.20 20.13
N ASN A 116 23.12 16.51 20.32
CA ASN A 116 24.10 17.56 20.04
C ASN A 116 24.14 18.12 18.60
N SER A 117 23.23 19.05 18.27
CA SER A 117 23.59 20.12 17.33
C SER A 117 22.78 21.40 17.58
N ASN A 118 23.46 22.41 18.12
CA ASN A 118 23.10 23.83 18.09
C ASN A 118 23.17 24.35 16.65
N ILE A 119 22.35 23.81 15.75
CA ILE A 119 22.33 24.29 14.38
C ILE A 119 20.92 24.70 14.03
N SER A 120 20.76 26.02 13.91
CA SER A 120 19.63 26.67 13.25
C SER A 120 19.62 26.25 11.78
N TRP A 121 19.19 25.02 11.49
CA TRP A 121 19.00 24.57 10.11
C TRP A 121 17.76 25.23 9.52
N ARG A 122 17.87 25.59 8.24
CA ARG A 122 16.93 26.48 7.53
C ARG A 122 15.48 26.04 7.80
N LYS A 123 14.65 27.01 8.18
CA LYS A 123 13.19 26.86 8.09
C LYS A 123 12.89 26.49 6.64
N GLY A 124 12.46 25.26 6.40
CA GLY A 124 12.04 24.86 5.07
C GLY A 124 10.83 25.66 4.64
N ASP A 125 10.42 25.46 3.39
CA ASP A 125 9.19 26.11 2.96
C ASP A 125 7.97 25.56 3.72
N ALA A 126 6.83 26.26 3.65
CA ALA A 126 5.63 25.86 4.37
C ALA A 126 5.12 24.46 3.96
N LYS A 127 5.42 23.99 2.74
CA LYS A 127 5.02 22.66 2.28
C LYS A 127 5.91 21.57 2.86
N GLU A 128 7.20 21.82 2.99
CA GLU A 128 8.14 20.89 3.64
C GLU A 128 7.80 20.69 5.10
N ASP A 129 7.51 21.78 5.83
CA ASP A 129 7.10 21.70 7.23
C ASP A 129 5.82 20.85 7.40
N ILE A 130 4.88 20.97 6.46
CA ILE A 130 3.66 20.15 6.45
C ILE A 130 3.97 18.67 6.20
N LEU A 131 4.83 18.34 5.23
CA LEU A 131 5.17 16.94 4.93
C LEU A 131 5.95 16.26 6.05
N VAL A 132 6.97 16.95 6.60
CA VAL A 132 7.76 16.42 7.71
C VAL A 132 6.86 16.23 8.93
N GLY A 133 6.03 17.23 9.28
CA GLY A 133 5.10 17.13 10.39
C GLY A 133 4.07 16.01 10.22
N ALA A 134 3.49 15.85 9.03
CA ALA A 134 2.52 14.79 8.75
C ALA A 134 3.17 13.39 8.83
N LEU A 135 4.42 13.26 8.39
CA LEU A 135 5.17 12.01 8.46
C LEU A 135 5.56 11.65 9.90
N GLU A 136 6.05 12.62 10.68
CA GLU A 136 6.34 12.43 12.11
C GLU A 136 5.08 12.03 12.88
N GLN A 137 3.97 12.76 12.67
CA GLN A 137 2.69 12.44 13.28
C GLN A 137 2.21 11.03 12.91
N LEU A 138 2.37 10.61 11.64
CA LEU A 138 2.01 9.26 11.22
C LEU A 138 2.84 8.22 11.95
N ILE A 139 4.15 8.40 12.04
CA ILE A 139 5.06 7.47 12.68
C ILE A 139 4.74 7.33 14.17
N ASP A 140 4.50 8.45 14.85
CA ASP A 140 4.12 8.45 16.26
C ASP A 140 2.78 7.74 16.46
N LEU A 141 1.77 8.02 15.63
CA LEU A 141 0.47 7.36 15.70
C LEU A 141 0.59 5.84 15.49
N LEU A 142 1.31 5.40 14.46
CA LEU A 142 1.50 3.98 14.18
C LEU A 142 2.30 3.28 15.28
N ALA A 143 3.29 3.94 15.87
CA ALA A 143 4.07 3.40 16.98
C ALA A 143 3.24 3.17 18.25
N GLN A 144 2.24 4.03 18.51
CA GLN A 144 1.32 3.88 19.64
C GLN A 144 0.23 2.82 19.38
N GLU A 145 -0.23 2.70 18.13
CA GLU A 145 -1.32 1.79 17.76
C GLU A 145 -0.85 0.37 17.44
N ALA A 146 0.42 0.18 17.07
CA ALA A 146 0.95 -1.12 16.67
C ALA A 146 0.81 -2.19 17.77
N LEU A 147 0.61 -3.44 17.33
CA LEU A 147 0.47 -4.56 18.25
C LEU A 147 1.78 -4.73 19.07
N PRO A 148 1.72 -4.79 20.41
CA PRO A 148 2.92 -4.77 21.23
C PRO A 148 3.75 -6.05 21.03
N VAL A 149 5.00 -5.90 20.59
CA VAL A 149 5.95 -7.01 20.42
C VAL A 149 6.95 -7.03 21.57
N GLY A 150 6.50 -7.11 22.82
CA GLY A 150 7.38 -7.12 24.01
C GLY A 150 8.28 -5.88 24.24
N GLU A 151 8.55 -5.10 23.19
CA GLU A 151 9.33 -3.89 23.11
C GLU A 151 8.37 -2.72 22.89
N GLY A 152 8.57 -1.62 23.64
CA GLY A 152 7.61 -0.52 23.71
C GLY A 152 7.54 0.35 22.45
N PRO A 153 6.65 1.37 22.44
CA PRO A 153 6.40 2.24 21.28
C PRO A 153 7.65 2.88 20.67
N THR A 154 8.67 3.20 21.48
CA THR A 154 9.93 3.77 21.00
C THR A 154 10.67 2.87 20.01
N TYR A 155 10.65 1.55 20.22
CA TYR A 155 11.29 0.61 19.30
C TYR A 155 10.56 0.57 17.96
N ILE A 156 9.23 0.50 18.00
CA ILE A 156 8.37 0.50 16.81
C ILE A 156 8.56 1.79 16.02
N ASN A 157 8.62 2.95 16.71
CA ASN A 157 8.90 4.25 16.11
C ASN A 157 10.22 4.23 15.32
N ASN A 158 11.29 3.70 15.91
CA ASN A 158 12.58 3.60 15.26
C ASN A 158 12.53 2.69 14.01
N LEU A 159 11.83 1.56 14.07
CA LEU A 159 11.66 0.69 12.90
C LEU A 159 10.90 1.38 11.77
N LEU A 160 9.82 2.11 12.09
CA LEU A 160 9.06 2.88 11.11
C LEU A 160 9.92 3.99 10.49
N ARG A 161 10.69 4.73 11.30
CA ARG A 161 11.64 5.74 10.81
C ARG A 161 12.68 5.13 9.87
N CYS A 162 13.30 4.01 10.24
CA CYS A 162 14.25 3.30 9.39
C CYS A 162 13.63 2.91 8.04
N ALA A 163 12.40 2.37 8.04
CA ALA A 163 11.70 1.99 6.81
C ALA A 163 11.49 3.19 5.87
N TRP A 164 11.08 4.34 6.40
CA TRP A 164 10.92 5.58 5.62
C TRP A 164 12.24 6.13 5.10
N ILE A 165 13.30 6.16 5.93
CA ILE A 165 14.63 6.63 5.53
C ILE A 165 15.19 5.76 4.40
N GLU A 166 15.12 4.44 4.53
CA GLU A 166 15.56 3.50 3.51
C GLU A 166 14.80 3.71 2.19
N TRP A 167 13.48 3.89 2.25
CA TRP A 167 12.67 4.17 1.07
C TRP A 167 13.07 5.50 0.40
N MET A 168 13.22 6.58 1.18
CA MET A 168 13.61 7.89 0.64
C MET A 168 15.00 7.85 -0.02
N MET A 169 15.97 7.14 0.57
CA MET A 169 17.29 6.94 -0.03
C MET A 169 17.21 6.23 -1.39
N GLN A 170 16.31 5.26 -1.52
CA GLN A 170 16.10 4.55 -2.78
C GLN A 170 15.39 5.42 -3.83
N GLN A 171 14.51 6.33 -3.42
CA GLN A 171 13.88 7.29 -4.35
C GLN A 171 14.90 8.27 -4.93
N LYS A 172 15.88 8.74 -4.13
CA LYS A 172 16.96 9.62 -4.59
C LYS A 172 17.84 8.98 -5.66
N ASN A 173 18.31 7.75 -5.41
CA ASN A 173 19.20 7.04 -6.33
C ASN A 173 18.55 6.69 -7.69
N ARG A 174 17.24 6.87 -7.83
CA ARG A 174 16.50 6.62 -9.07
C ARG A 174 16.57 7.80 -10.06
N GLU A 175 16.81 9.02 -9.58
CA GLU A 175 16.88 10.21 -10.43
C GLU A 175 18.14 10.24 -11.31
N ASP A 176 19.21 9.54 -10.91
CA ASP A 176 20.46 9.49 -11.66
C ASP A 176 20.47 8.47 -12.83
N ASP A 177 19.62 7.43 -12.79
CA ASP A 177 19.71 6.28 -13.72
C ASP A 177 18.69 6.27 -14.86
N THR A 178 17.75 7.22 -14.96
CA THR A 178 16.74 7.21 -16.04
C THR A 178 16.37 8.61 -16.51
N CYS A 179 17.16 9.14 -17.43
CA CYS A 179 16.72 10.21 -18.33
C CYS A 179 15.67 9.64 -19.31
N ILE A 180 14.43 9.50 -18.85
CA ILE A 180 13.26 9.64 -19.73
C ILE A 180 12.54 10.89 -19.26
N SER A 181 13.00 12.01 -19.81
CA SER A 181 12.35 13.31 -19.79
C SER A 181 10.98 13.18 -20.46
N GLY A 182 9.97 12.82 -19.67
CA GLY A 182 8.57 13.12 -19.93
C GLY A 182 7.99 13.63 -18.63
N VAL A 183 7.33 14.79 -18.65
CA VAL A 183 6.49 15.25 -17.55
C VAL A 183 5.31 14.28 -17.46
N VAL A 184 5.55 13.13 -16.85
CA VAL A 184 4.57 12.09 -16.63
C VAL A 184 3.85 12.49 -15.35
N GLN A 185 2.57 12.84 -15.45
CA GLN A 185 1.73 12.96 -14.27
C GLN A 185 1.85 11.65 -13.51
N ALA A 186 2.31 11.71 -12.27
CA ALA A 186 2.26 10.54 -11.39
C ALA A 186 0.81 10.04 -11.41
N GLY A 187 0.62 8.84 -11.96
CA GLY A 187 -0.68 8.19 -12.01
C GLY A 187 -1.27 8.07 -10.59
N PRO A 188 -2.55 7.69 -10.48
CA PRO A 188 -3.22 7.60 -9.19
C PRO A 188 -2.42 6.70 -8.24
N CYS A 189 -2.45 7.04 -6.95
CA CYS A 189 -1.76 6.44 -5.79
C CYS A 189 -1.96 4.93 -5.56
N MET A 190 -2.37 4.19 -6.59
CA MET A 190 -2.91 2.84 -6.58
C MET A 190 -1.98 1.82 -7.24
N VAL A 191 -1.03 2.27 -8.07
CA VAL A 191 0.02 1.42 -8.64
C VAL A 191 1.36 1.87 -8.06
N HIS A 192 1.95 1.01 -7.24
CA HIS A 192 3.17 1.30 -6.50
C HIS A 192 4.40 0.79 -7.23
N ASP A 193 5.49 1.55 -7.20
CA ASP A 193 6.80 1.00 -7.59
C ASP A 193 7.31 -0.02 -6.58
N LYS A 194 8.40 -0.72 -6.93
CA LYS A 194 9.09 -1.69 -6.07
C LYS A 194 9.34 -1.14 -4.67
N GLN A 195 9.92 0.05 -4.58
CA GLN A 195 10.34 0.66 -3.32
C GLN A 195 9.12 0.91 -2.43
N THR A 196 8.06 1.46 -2.99
CA THR A 196 6.81 1.76 -2.29
C THR A 196 6.10 0.47 -1.86
N CYS A 197 6.10 -0.57 -2.68
CA CYS A 197 5.61 -1.89 -2.28
C CYS A 197 6.35 -2.42 -1.05
N LEU A 198 7.69 -2.31 -1.03
CA LEU A 198 8.50 -2.76 0.10
C LEU A 198 8.28 -1.92 1.35
N LEU A 199 8.14 -0.60 1.22
CA LEU A 199 7.79 0.29 2.32
C LEU A 199 6.45 -0.13 2.95
N LEU A 200 5.42 -0.36 2.12
CA LEU A 200 4.10 -0.79 2.58
C LEU A 200 4.18 -2.11 3.34
N VAL A 201 4.84 -3.12 2.77
CA VAL A 201 4.98 -4.42 3.44
C VAL A 201 5.71 -4.29 4.77
N LYS A 202 6.82 -3.55 4.82
CA LYS A 202 7.56 -3.32 6.08
C LYS A 202 6.66 -2.67 7.14
N ILE A 203 5.95 -1.60 6.79
CA ILE A 203 5.12 -0.87 7.76
C ILE A 203 3.91 -1.71 8.20
N ILE A 204 3.24 -2.41 7.27
CA ILE A 204 2.12 -3.30 7.61
C ILE A 204 2.59 -4.39 8.58
N GLU A 205 3.71 -5.05 8.31
CA GLU A 205 4.23 -6.12 9.16
C GLU A 205 4.74 -5.58 10.51
N ILE A 206 5.33 -4.39 10.57
CA ILE A 206 5.68 -3.72 11.83
C ILE A 206 4.41 -3.47 12.66
N CYS A 207 3.38 -2.90 12.05
CA CYS A 207 2.10 -2.62 12.73
C CYS A 207 1.39 -3.89 13.21
N GLY A 208 1.53 -4.98 12.45
CA GLY A 208 1.01 -6.31 12.78
C GLY A 208 1.87 -7.10 13.78
N GLY A 209 2.97 -6.53 14.28
CA GLY A 209 3.86 -7.17 15.26
C GLY A 209 4.78 -8.26 14.68
N ARG A 210 4.98 -8.28 13.37
CA ARG A 210 5.72 -9.30 12.60
C ARG A 210 6.99 -8.75 11.94
N SER A 211 7.60 -7.73 12.54
CA SER A 211 8.82 -7.07 12.00
C SER A 211 9.99 -8.05 11.80
N GLY A 212 10.15 -9.04 12.68
CA GLY A 212 11.16 -10.10 12.56
C GLY A 212 10.93 -11.02 11.36
N GLU A 213 9.68 -11.42 11.11
CA GLU A 213 9.32 -12.23 9.95
C GLU A 213 9.53 -11.46 8.64
N ALA A 214 9.16 -10.17 8.61
CA ALA A 214 9.38 -9.30 7.46
C ALA A 214 10.88 -9.17 7.14
N SER A 215 11.70 -8.96 8.18
CA SER A 215 13.16 -8.87 8.06
C SER A 215 13.76 -10.19 7.55
N SER A 216 13.28 -11.32 8.07
CA SER A 216 13.67 -12.65 7.58
C SER A 216 13.31 -12.85 6.11
N MET A 217 12.08 -12.51 5.70
CA MET A 217 11.66 -12.59 4.30
C MET A 217 12.62 -11.79 3.41
N ILE A 218 12.90 -10.53 3.75
CA ILE A 218 13.72 -9.65 2.93
C ILE A 218 15.16 -10.16 2.78
N ASN A 219 15.72 -10.80 3.82
CA ASN A 219 17.11 -11.23 3.86
C ASN A 219 17.36 -12.65 3.31
N THR A 220 16.31 -13.42 3.02
CA THR A 220 16.43 -14.78 2.45
C THR A 220 16.54 -14.75 0.93
N MET A 221 17.23 -15.73 0.33
CA MET A 221 17.31 -15.86 -1.13
C MET A 221 15.94 -16.08 -1.78
N ASP A 222 15.09 -16.91 -1.18
CA ASP A 222 13.74 -17.16 -1.66
C ASP A 222 12.85 -15.89 -1.56
N GLY A 223 12.94 -15.14 -0.45
CA GLY A 223 12.25 -13.87 -0.33
C GLY A 223 12.79 -12.79 -1.29
N PHE A 224 14.10 -12.78 -1.59
CA PHE A 224 14.67 -11.90 -2.62
C PHE A 224 14.04 -12.19 -3.99
N TRP A 225 13.99 -13.45 -4.43
CA TRP A 225 13.34 -13.81 -5.71
C TRP A 225 11.87 -13.44 -5.72
N PHE A 226 11.17 -13.65 -4.61
CA PHE A 226 9.76 -13.29 -4.47
C PHE A 226 9.53 -11.78 -4.61
N ILE A 227 10.36 -10.96 -3.94
CA ILE A 227 10.35 -9.50 -4.05
C ILE A 227 10.66 -9.05 -5.48
N GLN A 228 11.65 -9.64 -6.14
CA GLN A 228 12.01 -9.28 -7.52
C GLN A 228 10.88 -9.59 -8.50
N LEU A 229 10.20 -10.74 -8.32
CA LEU A 229 9.04 -11.10 -9.13
C LEU A 229 7.90 -10.10 -8.93
N ALA A 230 7.55 -9.78 -7.68
CA ALA A 230 6.55 -8.77 -7.33
C ALA A 230 6.88 -7.40 -7.94
N SER A 231 8.15 -7.00 -7.86
CA SER A 231 8.64 -5.74 -8.42
C SER A 231 8.48 -5.68 -9.93
N SER A 232 8.90 -6.74 -10.64
CA SER A 232 8.77 -6.85 -12.08
C SER A 232 7.31 -6.76 -12.53
N ILE A 233 6.38 -7.36 -11.78
CA ILE A 233 4.94 -7.23 -12.05
C ILE A 233 4.51 -5.77 -11.93
N CYS A 234 4.85 -5.09 -10.83
CA CYS A 234 4.50 -3.69 -10.61
C CYS A 234 5.11 -2.75 -11.66
N ASP A 235 6.35 -2.98 -12.08
CA ASP A 235 7.01 -2.21 -13.15
C ASP A 235 6.31 -2.41 -14.50
N ASN A 236 5.94 -3.64 -14.84
CA ASN A 236 5.19 -3.93 -16.06
C ASN A 236 3.77 -3.34 -16.03
N LEU A 237 3.10 -3.34 -14.87
CA LEU A 237 1.80 -2.69 -14.67
C LEU A 237 1.91 -1.17 -14.83
N HIS A 238 2.95 -0.56 -14.26
CA HIS A 238 3.21 0.86 -14.41
C HIS A 238 3.51 1.22 -15.87
N HIS A 239 4.37 0.43 -16.54
CA HIS A 239 4.67 0.61 -17.96
C HIS A 239 3.41 0.49 -18.83
N LYS A 240 2.55 -0.51 -18.56
CA LYS A 240 1.27 -0.66 -19.25
C LYS A 240 0.36 0.56 -19.04
N MET A 241 0.31 1.09 -17.82
CA MET A 241 -0.49 2.28 -17.51
C MET A 241 -0.01 3.50 -18.30
N LEU A 242 1.31 3.72 -18.38
CA LEU A 242 1.90 4.79 -19.19
C LEU A 242 1.63 4.63 -20.69
N LEU A 243 1.75 3.41 -21.21
CA LEU A 243 1.47 3.13 -22.62
C LEU A 243 -0.01 3.32 -22.99
N SER A 244 -0.93 3.18 -22.02
CA SER A 244 -2.36 3.39 -22.26
C SER A 244 -2.74 4.86 -22.50
N GLU A 245 -1.87 5.82 -22.13
CA GLU A 245 -2.11 7.25 -22.32
C GLU A 245 -1.64 7.76 -23.69
N ASP A 246 -0.79 7.00 -24.39
CA ASP A 246 -0.19 7.40 -25.66
C ASP A 246 -0.99 6.89 -26.87
N THR A 247 -1.35 7.78 -27.79
CA THR A 247 -2.35 7.50 -28.86
C THR A 247 -1.79 6.62 -30.00
N LYS A 248 -0.47 6.38 -30.04
CA LYS A 248 0.20 5.59 -31.09
C LYS A 248 0.50 4.17 -30.60
N ARG A 249 -0.52 3.33 -30.71
CA ARG A 249 -0.56 1.95 -30.20
C ARG A 249 0.32 0.97 -31.00
N SER A 250 1.09 0.14 -30.29
CA SER A 250 1.51 -1.19 -30.76
C SER A 250 0.76 -2.23 -29.93
N GLU A 251 -0.30 -2.81 -30.49
CA GLU A 251 -1.14 -3.82 -29.84
C GLU A 251 -0.33 -5.04 -29.38
N ALA A 252 0.73 -5.37 -30.12
CA ALA A 252 1.66 -6.45 -29.78
C ALA A 252 2.45 -6.19 -28.48
N THR A 253 2.86 -4.94 -28.22
CA THR A 253 3.63 -4.60 -27.01
C THR A 253 2.78 -4.73 -25.76
N MET A 254 1.51 -4.31 -25.83
CA MET A 254 0.57 -4.46 -24.72
C MET A 254 0.24 -5.93 -24.44
N SER A 255 -0.02 -6.72 -25.48
CA SER A 255 -0.30 -8.17 -25.34
C SER A 255 0.85 -8.90 -24.66
N HIS A 256 2.09 -8.59 -25.03
CA HIS A 256 3.28 -9.21 -24.43
C HIS A 256 3.49 -8.78 -22.97
N LEU A 257 3.16 -7.53 -22.60
CA LEU A 257 3.17 -7.11 -21.20
C LEU A 257 2.11 -7.87 -20.39
N ASP A 258 0.91 -8.05 -20.93
CA ASP A 258 -0.16 -8.80 -20.27
C ASP A 258 0.21 -10.25 -20.00
N GLU A 259 0.84 -10.92 -20.98
CA GLU A 259 1.37 -12.27 -20.80
C GLU A 259 2.41 -12.35 -19.68
N LYS A 260 3.34 -11.37 -19.61
CA LYS A 260 4.35 -11.31 -18.55
C LYS A 260 3.75 -11.07 -17.17
N ILE A 261 2.81 -10.13 -17.07
CA ILE A 261 2.12 -9.80 -15.82
C ILE A 261 1.35 -11.03 -15.33
N GLU A 262 0.59 -11.69 -16.21
CA GLU A 262 -0.22 -12.87 -15.86
C GLU A 262 0.67 -14.05 -15.42
N ALA A 263 1.72 -14.36 -16.19
CA ALA A 263 2.68 -15.39 -15.81
C ALA A 263 3.35 -15.09 -14.46
N GLY A 264 3.71 -13.82 -14.22
CA GLY A 264 4.27 -13.38 -12.94
C GLY A 264 3.29 -13.53 -11.78
N MET A 265 2.04 -13.12 -11.95
CA MET A 265 0.98 -13.24 -10.93
C MET A 265 0.70 -14.70 -10.57
N GLN A 266 0.71 -15.60 -11.57
CA GLN A 266 0.57 -17.03 -11.36
C GLN A 266 1.74 -17.60 -10.56
N GLN A 267 2.99 -17.27 -10.92
CA GLN A 267 4.17 -17.70 -10.18
C GLN A 267 4.17 -17.18 -8.74
N LEU A 268 3.82 -15.90 -8.54
CA LEU A 268 3.76 -15.27 -7.21
C LEU A 268 2.72 -15.98 -6.33
N THR A 269 1.53 -16.26 -6.88
CA THR A 269 0.47 -16.99 -6.18
C THR A 269 0.88 -18.43 -5.86
N GLN A 270 1.52 -19.13 -6.80
CA GLN A 270 2.00 -20.51 -6.58
C GLN A 270 3.07 -20.57 -5.49
N ASN A 271 3.99 -19.61 -5.42
CA ASN A 271 5.03 -19.57 -4.38
C ASN A 271 4.40 -19.45 -2.98
N VAL A 272 3.41 -18.57 -2.81
CA VAL A 272 2.69 -18.42 -1.53
C VAL A 272 1.90 -19.68 -1.15
N LEU A 273 1.23 -20.33 -2.12
CA LEU A 273 0.48 -21.56 -1.87
C LEU A 273 1.39 -22.74 -1.49
N ARG A 274 2.57 -22.87 -2.13
CA ARG A 274 3.54 -23.93 -1.80
C ARG A 274 4.15 -23.76 -0.42
N ALA A 275 4.43 -22.52 -0.01
CA ALA A 275 4.94 -22.22 1.34
C ALA A 275 3.97 -22.63 2.45
N HIS A 276 2.66 -22.73 2.16
CA HIS A 276 1.65 -23.15 3.13
C HIS A 276 1.71 -24.65 3.47
N GLY A 277 2.24 -25.49 2.57
CA GLY A 277 2.36 -26.94 2.78
C GLY A 277 3.51 -27.35 3.68
N ASP A 278 4.50 -26.48 3.90
CA ASP A 278 5.76 -26.78 4.61
C ASP A 278 5.80 -26.20 6.04
N GLY A 279 4.65 -25.74 6.56
CA GLY A 279 4.54 -25.12 7.89
C GLY A 279 5.17 -23.72 8.02
N ALA A 280 5.81 -23.21 6.96
CA ALA A 280 6.56 -21.95 6.92
C ALA A 280 6.00 -20.96 5.89
N SER A 281 4.68 -20.73 5.89
CA SER A 281 4.14 -19.58 5.13
C SER A 281 4.49 -18.30 5.89
N SER A 282 5.44 -17.50 5.40
CA SER A 282 5.70 -16.18 5.98
C SER A 282 4.53 -15.25 5.64
N GLU A 283 3.83 -14.76 6.67
CA GLU A 283 2.76 -13.77 6.53
C GLU A 283 3.19 -12.54 5.69
N PRO A 284 4.45 -12.05 5.80
CA PRO A 284 4.97 -11.00 4.91
C PRO A 284 4.83 -11.27 3.40
N LYS A 285 4.95 -12.54 2.95
CA LYS A 285 4.75 -12.88 1.53
C LYS A 285 3.29 -12.73 1.11
N ARG A 286 2.34 -13.05 2.00
CA ARG A 286 0.91 -12.83 1.77
C ARG A 286 0.57 -11.35 1.72
N THR A 287 1.18 -10.56 2.59
CA THR A 287 1.06 -9.10 2.58
C THR A 287 1.58 -8.53 1.26
N LEU A 288 2.77 -8.91 0.82
CA LEU A 288 3.32 -8.47 -0.47
C LEU A 288 2.45 -8.92 -1.66
N LEU A 289 1.97 -10.17 -1.66
CA LEU A 289 1.03 -10.65 -2.69
C LEU A 289 -0.26 -9.82 -2.70
N SER A 290 -0.77 -9.41 -1.54
CA SER A 290 -1.97 -8.58 -1.43
C SER A 290 -1.71 -7.18 -2.00
N VAL A 291 -0.57 -6.56 -1.68
CA VAL A 291 -0.17 -5.26 -2.25
C VAL A 291 -0.08 -5.35 -3.78
N VAL A 292 0.58 -6.37 -4.32
CA VAL A 292 0.71 -6.56 -5.78
C VAL A 292 -0.66 -6.83 -6.44
N ARG A 293 -1.52 -7.65 -5.82
CA ARG A 293 -2.89 -7.89 -6.31
C ARG A 293 -3.71 -6.62 -6.36
N SER A 294 -3.59 -5.76 -5.35
CA SER A 294 -4.28 -4.46 -5.33
C SER A 294 -3.81 -3.56 -6.48
N CYS A 295 -2.50 -3.53 -6.77
CA CYS A 295 -1.93 -2.80 -7.90
C CYS A 295 -2.41 -3.39 -9.24
N TYR A 296 -2.43 -4.72 -9.37
CA TYR A 296 -2.93 -5.41 -10.55
C TYR A 296 -4.41 -5.08 -10.81
N TYR A 297 -5.25 -5.11 -9.76
CA TYR A 297 -6.65 -4.73 -9.86
C TYR A 297 -6.80 -3.26 -10.27
N ALA A 298 -6.07 -2.35 -9.62
CA ALA A 298 -6.15 -0.92 -9.94
C ALA A 298 -5.73 -0.59 -11.38
N ALA A 299 -4.71 -1.27 -11.90
CA ALA A 299 -4.22 -1.05 -13.27
C ALA A 299 -5.15 -1.63 -14.35
N ASN A 300 -5.91 -2.68 -14.05
CA ASN A 300 -6.77 -3.36 -15.03
C ASN A 300 -8.26 -3.03 -14.89
N CYS A 301 -8.69 -2.43 -13.77
CA CYS A 301 -10.09 -2.07 -13.53
C CYS A 301 -10.41 -0.69 -14.13
N PRO A 302 -11.39 -0.57 -15.05
CA PRO A 302 -11.78 0.73 -15.59
C PRO A 302 -12.26 1.69 -14.48
N PRO A 303 -11.97 3.00 -14.55
CA PRO A 303 -12.26 3.93 -13.45
C PRO A 303 -13.72 3.98 -12.98
N HIS A 304 -14.67 3.82 -13.90
CA HIS A 304 -16.11 3.81 -13.57
C HIS A 304 -16.55 2.53 -12.86
N VAL A 305 -15.94 1.38 -13.22
CA VAL A 305 -16.16 0.10 -12.54
C VAL A 305 -15.54 0.15 -11.16
N PHE A 306 -14.33 0.74 -11.05
CA PHE A 306 -13.64 0.93 -9.79
C PHE A 306 -14.51 1.68 -8.78
N ASP A 307 -15.05 2.84 -9.16
CA ASP A 307 -15.91 3.63 -8.26
C ASP A 307 -17.21 2.92 -7.91
N GLY A 308 -17.77 2.12 -8.84
CA GLY A 308 -18.90 1.26 -8.55
C GLY A 308 -18.57 0.18 -7.52
N HIS A 309 -17.38 -0.41 -7.56
CA HIS A 309 -16.91 -1.36 -6.54
C HIS A 309 -16.70 -0.68 -5.19
N VAL A 310 -16.12 0.53 -5.16
CA VAL A 310 -15.99 1.33 -3.93
C VAL A 310 -17.37 1.59 -3.31
N SER A 311 -18.34 2.05 -4.11
CA SER A 311 -19.72 2.28 -3.66
C SER A 311 -20.31 1.04 -3.01
N LYS A 312 -20.25 -0.09 -3.73
CA LYS A 312 -20.82 -1.35 -3.28
C LYS A 312 -20.19 -1.88 -2.00
N VAL A 313 -18.87 -1.91 -1.94
CA VAL A 313 -18.15 -2.56 -0.84
C VAL A 313 -18.16 -1.69 0.41
N ILE A 314 -17.99 -0.37 0.28
CA ILE A 314 -17.84 0.51 1.44
C ILE A 314 -19.19 1.07 1.92
N PHE A 315 -20.16 1.31 1.03
CA PHE A 315 -21.34 2.11 1.37
C PHE A 315 -22.69 1.41 1.18
N GLU A 316 -22.79 0.33 0.40
CA GLU A 316 -24.06 -0.37 0.13
C GLU A 316 -24.21 -1.61 1.02
N HIS A 317 -25.18 -1.58 1.94
CA HIS A 317 -25.48 -2.71 2.82
C HIS A 317 -26.03 -3.92 2.05
N VAL A 318 -25.69 -5.13 2.53
CA VAL A 318 -26.21 -6.38 2.01
C VAL A 318 -27.46 -6.78 2.80
N PHE A 319 -28.60 -6.94 2.11
CA PHE A 319 -29.90 -7.31 2.69
C PHE A 319 -30.27 -8.77 2.40
#